data_AF-A0A7G1HK33-F1
#
_entry.id   AF-A0A7G1HK33-F1
#
_cell.length_a   1.000
_cell.length_b   1.000
_cell.length_c   1.000
_cell.angle_alpha   90.00
_cell.angle_beta   90.00
_cell.angle_gamma   90.00
#
_symmetry.space_group_name_H-M   'P 1'
#
loop_
_entity.id
_entity.type
_entity.pdbx_description
1 polymer ?
#
loop_
_entity_poly.entity_id
_entity_poly.type
_entity_poly.pdbx_seq_one_letter_code
_entity_poly.pdbx_strand_id
1 'polypeptide(L)'
;MTRTKRGYIARKRRTKNSLFTSSFRGAHSKLTRTISQQKMKALVSSHRDRDKKKRYFRSLWISRINAVISEKKKVYYIYNNLIYNLYKRQLLLNRKIVAQIAIVKENCLFMIANEIIKTKIPRRLNSGKV
;
A
#
# COMPACT_ATOMS: atom_id res chain seq x y z
N MET A 1 -17.69 -27.24 -49.75
CA MET A 1 -17.29 -26.93 -48.35
C MET A 1 -18.31 -27.52 -47.39
N THR A 2 -17.86 -28.13 -46.29
CA THR A 2 -18.74 -28.84 -45.34
C THR A 2 -19.22 -27.90 -44.23
N ARG A 3 -20.55 -27.80 -44.02
CA ARG A 3 -21.14 -26.93 -42.99
C ARG A 3 -20.93 -27.50 -41.58
N THR A 4 -20.13 -26.85 -40.74
CA THR A 4 -19.93 -27.23 -39.34
C THR A 4 -20.76 -26.35 -38.40
N LYS A 5 -21.46 -26.97 -37.44
CA LYS A 5 -22.22 -26.25 -36.40
C LYS A 5 -21.27 -25.84 -35.27
N ARG A 6 -21.51 -24.69 -34.61
CA ARG A 6 -20.63 -24.21 -33.52
C ARG A 6 -20.62 -25.06 -32.23
N GLY A 7 -21.56 -25.99 -32.07
CA GLY A 7 -21.65 -26.89 -30.91
C GLY A 7 -21.70 -26.17 -29.55
N TYR A 8 -21.08 -26.79 -28.54
CA TYR A 8 -21.10 -26.37 -27.14
C TYR A 8 -20.06 -25.28 -26.79
N ILE A 9 -19.17 -24.92 -27.72
CA ILE A 9 -18.05 -24.00 -27.50
C ILE A 9 -18.54 -22.64 -26.98
N ALA A 10 -19.63 -22.14 -27.55
CA ALA A 10 -20.25 -20.89 -27.12
C ALA A 10 -20.84 -20.97 -25.69
N ARG A 11 -21.42 -22.13 -25.33
CA ARG A 11 -21.97 -22.37 -23.98
C ARG A 11 -20.86 -22.41 -22.95
N LYS A 12 -19.78 -23.17 -23.21
CA LYS A 12 -18.60 -23.27 -22.35
C LYS A 12 -18.01 -21.90 -22.02
N ARG A 13 -17.89 -21.00 -23.02
CA ARG A 13 -17.42 -19.63 -22.81
C ARG A 13 -18.36 -18.80 -21.92
N ARG A 14 -19.68 -18.91 -22.11
CA ARG A 14 -20.68 -18.19 -21.29
C ARG A 14 -20.67 -18.69 -19.84
N THR A 15 -20.63 -20.00 -19.62
CA THR A 15 -20.58 -20.59 -18.28
C THR A 15 -19.33 -20.12 -17.53
N LYS A 16 -18.15 -20.15 -18.17
CA LYS A 16 -16.91 -19.60 -17.58
C LYS A 16 -17.03 -18.13 -17.18
N ASN A 17 -17.67 -17.30 -18.02
CA ASN A 17 -17.86 -15.89 -17.73
C ASN A 17 -18.90 -15.65 -16.63
N SER A 18 -19.99 -16.42 -16.60
CA SER A 18 -21.03 -16.33 -15.59
C SER A 18 -20.52 -16.74 -14.21
N LEU A 19 -19.66 -17.77 -14.13
CA LEU A 19 -18.99 -18.17 -12.89
C LEU A 19 -18.15 -17.03 -12.29
N PHE A 20 -17.50 -16.21 -13.12
CA PHE A 20 -16.73 -15.05 -12.65
C PHE A 20 -17.63 -13.96 -12.03
N THR A 21 -18.86 -13.82 -12.53
CA THR A 21 -19.79 -12.74 -12.15
C THR A 21 -20.91 -13.22 -11.22
N SER A 22 -20.77 -14.37 -10.56
CA SER A 22 -21.85 -15.01 -9.79
C SER A 22 -22.38 -14.12 -8.66
N SER A 23 -21.50 -13.37 -8.00
CA SER A 23 -21.85 -12.45 -6.91
C SER A 23 -22.28 -11.05 -7.36
N PHE A 24 -22.36 -10.80 -8.68
CA PHE A 24 -22.66 -9.47 -9.18
C PHE A 24 -24.16 -9.16 -9.08
N ARG A 25 -24.48 -7.91 -8.73
CA ARG A 25 -25.86 -7.48 -8.48
C ARG A 25 -26.67 -7.38 -9.78
N GLY A 26 -27.91 -7.85 -9.74
CA GLY A 26 -28.92 -7.62 -10.79
C GLY A 26 -28.54 -8.20 -12.16
N ALA A 27 -28.65 -7.39 -13.22
CA ALA A 27 -28.40 -7.82 -14.59
C ALA A 27 -26.93 -8.22 -14.87
N HIS A 28 -25.98 -7.80 -14.02
CA HIS A 28 -24.56 -8.08 -14.18
C HIS A 28 -24.17 -9.54 -13.93
N SER A 29 -25.02 -10.34 -13.29
CA SER A 29 -24.84 -11.79 -13.10
C SER A 29 -25.68 -12.64 -14.05
N LYS A 30 -26.68 -12.04 -14.72
CA LYS A 30 -27.68 -12.76 -15.54
C LYS A 30 -27.44 -12.60 -17.05
N LEU A 31 -27.29 -11.37 -17.55
CA LEU A 31 -27.26 -11.09 -18.99
C LEU A 31 -25.85 -11.25 -19.58
N THR A 32 -25.67 -12.11 -20.58
CA THR A 32 -24.33 -12.46 -21.12
C THR A 32 -23.56 -11.28 -21.70
N ARG A 33 -24.27 -10.30 -22.29
CA ARG A 33 -23.66 -9.08 -22.85
C ARG A 33 -23.18 -8.16 -21.73
N THR A 34 -23.99 -7.99 -20.70
CA THR A 34 -23.65 -7.18 -19.52
C THR A 34 -22.52 -7.82 -18.71
N ILE A 35 -22.53 -9.15 -18.58
CA ILE A 35 -21.47 -9.93 -17.94
C ILE A 35 -20.11 -9.67 -18.59
N SER A 36 -20.02 -9.67 -19.93
CA SER A 36 -18.73 -9.45 -20.61
C SER A 36 -18.18 -8.05 -20.36
N GLN A 37 -19.04 -7.03 -20.40
CA GLN A 37 -18.68 -5.65 -20.10
C GLN A 37 -18.22 -5.51 -18.64
N GLN A 38 -18.97 -6.08 -17.70
CA GLN A 38 -18.65 -5.96 -16.29
C GLN A 38 -17.38 -6.72 -15.91
N LYS A 39 -17.17 -7.90 -16.50
CA LYS A 39 -15.92 -8.66 -16.35
C LYS A 39 -14.71 -7.83 -16.79
N MET A 40 -14.81 -7.16 -17.94
CA MET A 40 -13.73 -6.31 -18.45
C MET A 40 -13.43 -5.15 -17.48
N LYS A 41 -14.46 -4.44 -17.03
CA LYS A 41 -14.32 -3.35 -16.03
C LYS A 41 -13.71 -3.84 -14.72
N ALA A 42 -14.13 -4.99 -14.22
CA ALA A 42 -13.61 -5.58 -12.99
C ALA A 42 -12.11 -5.91 -13.10
N LEU A 43 -11.67 -6.47 -14.22
CA LEU A 43 -10.26 -6.80 -14.46
C LEU A 43 -9.39 -5.54 -14.58
N VAL A 44 -9.87 -4.51 -15.29
CA VAL A 44 -9.17 -3.22 -15.41
C VAL A 44 -9.03 -2.55 -14.04
N SER A 45 -10.11 -2.51 -13.24
CA SER A 45 -10.07 -1.98 -11.88
C SER A 45 -9.13 -2.78 -11.00
N SER A 46 -9.19 -4.11 -11.02
CA SER A 46 -8.28 -4.97 -10.24
C SER A 46 -6.80 -4.71 -10.58
N HIS A 47 -6.46 -4.56 -11.86
CA HIS A 47 -5.09 -4.24 -12.26
C HIS A 47 -4.66 -2.87 -11.72
N ARG A 48 -5.44 -1.82 -11.97
CA ARG A 48 -5.19 -0.45 -11.46
C ARG A 48 -5.08 -0.41 -9.94
N ASP A 49 -5.96 -1.11 -9.23
CA ASP A 49 -6.05 -1.04 -7.78
C ASP A 49 -4.93 -1.84 -7.08
N ARG A 50 -4.32 -2.84 -7.74
CA ARG A 50 -3.10 -3.50 -7.24
C ARG A 50 -1.94 -2.53 -7.08
N ASP A 51 -1.78 -1.58 -7.99
CA ASP A 51 -0.74 -0.55 -7.88
C ASP A 51 -1.13 0.54 -6.89
N LYS A 52 -2.40 0.96 -6.87
CA LYS A 52 -2.90 1.91 -5.86
C LYS A 52 -2.78 1.37 -4.44
N LYS A 53 -2.96 0.06 -4.21
CA LYS A 53 -2.83 -0.59 -2.90
C LYS A 53 -1.47 -0.33 -2.26
N LYS A 54 -0.38 -0.31 -3.05
CA LYS A 54 0.98 0.02 -2.59
C LYS A 54 1.05 1.46 -2.05
N ARG A 55 0.45 2.42 -2.77
CA ARG A 55 0.37 3.83 -2.36
C ARG A 55 -0.51 4.02 -1.12
N TYR A 56 -1.66 3.35 -1.09
CA TYR A 56 -2.61 3.43 0.02
C TYR A 56 -1.99 2.94 1.34
N PHE A 57 -1.33 1.78 1.33
CA PHE A 57 -0.65 1.30 2.54
C PHE A 57 0.48 2.20 2.99
N ARG A 58 1.27 2.73 2.05
CA ARG A 58 2.31 3.70 2.40
C ARG A 58 1.71 4.93 3.07
N SER A 59 0.61 5.49 2.53
CA SER A 59 -0.10 6.61 3.15
C SER A 59 -0.60 6.26 4.55
N LEU A 60 -1.20 5.08 4.71
CA LEU A 60 -1.70 4.60 6.00
C LEU A 60 -0.58 4.47 7.05
N TRP A 61 0.58 3.93 6.68
CA TRP A 61 1.71 3.81 7.59
C TRP A 61 2.23 5.19 8.03
N ILE A 62 2.29 6.16 7.12
CA ILE A 62 2.69 7.53 7.45
C ILE A 62 1.69 8.16 8.42
N SER A 63 0.39 8.06 8.13
CA SER A 63 -0.66 8.58 9.01
C SER A 63 -0.61 7.97 10.40
N ARG A 64 -0.38 6.65 10.51
CA ARG A 64 -0.24 5.95 11.80
C ARG A 64 0.97 6.44 12.59
N ILE A 65 2.13 6.58 11.94
CA ILE A 65 3.34 7.09 12.60
C ILE A 65 3.12 8.53 13.07
N ASN A 66 2.49 9.38 12.23
CA ASN A 66 2.18 10.76 12.59
C ASN A 66 1.26 10.86 13.81
N ALA A 67 0.24 10.01 13.89
CA ALA A 67 -0.70 10.00 15.02
C ALA A 67 0.01 9.68 16.35
N VAL A 68 0.79 8.59 16.40
CA VAL A 68 1.52 8.18 17.61
C VAL A 68 2.55 9.22 18.05
N ILE A 69 3.21 9.85 17.08
CA ILE A 69 4.15 10.95 17.34
C ILE A 69 3.40 12.16 17.95
N SER A 70 2.21 12.47 17.44
CA SER A 70 1.43 13.61 17.89
C SER A 70 0.85 13.42 19.30
N GLU A 71 0.40 12.20 19.65
CA GLU A 71 -0.17 11.90 20.97
C GLU A 71 0.82 12.12 22.10
N LYS A 72 2.09 11.72 21.92
CA LYS A 72 3.10 11.85 22.98
C LYS A 72 3.66 13.28 23.14
N LYS A 73 3.17 14.27 22.40
CA LYS A 73 3.45 15.73 22.51
C LYS A 73 4.92 16.11 22.80
N LYS A 74 5.91 15.33 22.34
CA LYS A 74 7.33 15.70 22.43
C LYS A 74 7.72 16.43 21.16
N VAL A 75 7.77 17.76 21.26
CA VAL A 75 8.02 18.79 20.22
C VAL A 75 9.18 18.47 19.26
N TYR A 76 10.14 17.62 19.65
CA TYR A 76 11.30 17.25 18.84
C TYR A 76 11.04 16.20 17.73
N TYR A 77 9.88 15.56 17.74
CA TYR A 77 9.56 14.49 16.81
C TYR A 77 8.48 14.95 15.83
N ILE A 78 8.89 15.54 14.72
CA ILE A 78 8.05 15.61 13.52
C ILE A 78 8.44 14.41 12.66
N TYR A 79 7.47 13.75 12.01
CA TYR A 79 7.74 12.58 11.17
C TYR A 79 8.88 12.80 10.16
N ASN A 80 8.95 13.97 9.53
CA ASN A 80 10.04 14.32 8.62
C ASN A 80 11.41 14.27 9.31
N ASN A 81 11.53 14.80 10.53
CA ASN A 81 12.78 14.77 11.31
C ASN A 81 13.14 13.34 11.73
N LEU A 82 12.15 12.54 12.17
CA LEU A 82 12.37 11.14 12.53
C LEU A 82 12.94 10.36 11.34
N ILE A 83 12.30 10.49 10.16
CA ILE A 83 12.74 9.81 8.95
C ILE A 83 14.11 10.33 8.49
N TYR A 84 14.33 11.64 8.48
CA TYR A 84 15.63 12.23 8.14
C TYR A 84 16.75 11.67 9.01
N ASN A 85 16.53 11.62 10.33
CA ASN A 85 17.55 11.12 11.25
C ASN A 85 17.75 9.60 11.11
N LEU A 86 16.71 8.81 10.83
CA LEU A 86 16.84 7.38 10.53
C LEU A 86 17.72 7.13 9.29
N TYR A 87 17.52 7.89 8.21
CA TYR A 87 18.35 7.79 7.01
C TYR A 87 19.79 8.23 7.26
N LYS A 88 19.98 9.34 8.00
CA LYS A 88 21.31 9.85 8.35
C LYS A 88 22.12 8.88 9.22
N ARG A 89 21.43 8.06 10.01
CA ARG A 89 21.98 6.97 10.84
C ARG A 89 22.14 5.65 10.09
N GLN A 90 21.82 5.60 8.80
CA GLN A 90 21.85 4.39 7.97
C GLN A 90 20.95 3.25 8.48
N LEU A 91 19.91 3.56 9.27
CA LEU A 91 18.94 2.58 9.72
C LEU A 91 17.92 2.32 8.62
N LEU A 92 18.05 1.20 7.92
CA LEU A 92 17.21 0.80 6.77
C LEU A 92 15.83 0.25 7.19
N LEU A 93 15.15 0.92 8.12
CA LEU A 93 13.82 0.52 8.58
C LEU A 93 12.74 0.94 7.57
N ASN A 94 11.99 -0.04 7.07
CA ASN A 94 10.83 0.22 6.24
C ASN A 94 9.68 0.81 7.09
N ARG A 95 8.91 1.73 6.51
CA ARG A 95 7.74 2.40 7.14
C ARG A 95 6.68 1.41 7.61
N LYS A 96 6.56 0.25 6.96
CA LYS A 96 5.71 -0.86 7.43
C LYS A 96 6.08 -1.29 8.85
N ILE A 97 7.37 -1.53 9.08
CA ILE A 97 7.90 -2.02 10.36
C ILE A 97 7.78 -0.92 11.41
N VAL A 98 8.14 0.31 11.07
CA VAL A 98 8.01 1.46 11.98
C VAL A 98 6.56 1.67 12.41
N ALA A 99 5.60 1.61 11.48
CA ALA A 99 4.18 1.72 11.80
C ALA A 99 3.67 0.56 12.67
N GLN A 100 4.18 -0.65 12.46
CA GLN A 100 3.81 -1.80 13.29
C GLN A 100 4.36 -1.68 14.71
N ILE A 101 5.62 -1.26 14.86
CA ILE A 101 6.24 -0.99 16.16
C ILE A 101 5.47 0.11 16.90
N ALA A 102 5.09 1.17 16.17
CA ALA A 102 4.32 2.28 16.74
C ALA A 102 2.99 1.82 17.35
N ILE A 103 2.29 0.86 16.73
CA ILE A 103 1.03 0.31 17.24
C ILE A 103 1.25 -0.68 18.38
N VAL A 104 2.20 -1.61 18.25
CA VAL A 104 2.35 -2.73 19.19
C VAL A 104 3.08 -2.31 20.47
N LYS A 105 4.09 -1.43 20.35
CA LYS A 105 4.92 -0.98 21.46
C LYS A 105 5.29 0.49 21.27
N GLU A 106 4.39 1.39 21.64
CA GLU A 106 4.63 2.84 21.54
C GLU A 106 5.94 3.29 22.22
N ASN A 107 6.30 2.66 23.34
CA ASN A 107 7.52 2.99 24.10
C ASN A 107 8.80 2.65 23.32
N CYS A 108 8.76 1.61 22.48
CA CYS A 108 9.92 1.18 21.69
C CYS A 108 10.27 2.21 20.61
N LEU A 109 9.26 2.79 19.95
CA LEU A 109 9.47 3.86 18.97
C LEU A 109 10.19 5.05 19.62
N PHE A 110 9.80 5.41 20.84
CA PHE A 110 10.39 6.51 21.58
C PHE A 110 11.84 6.22 22.02
N MET A 111 12.13 5.00 22.47
CA MET A 111 13.51 4.58 22.79
C MET A 111 14.45 4.72 21.58
N ILE A 112 14.01 4.21 20.42
CA ILE A 112 14.76 4.33 19.16
C ILE A 112 14.99 5.81 18.83
N ALA A 113 13.95 6.63 18.98
CA ALA A 113 14.02 8.05 18.66
C ALA A 113 14.99 8.82 19.60
N ASN A 114 15.02 8.48 20.89
CA ASN A 114 15.96 9.08 21.84
C ASN A 114 17.42 8.67 21.60
N GLU A 115 17.67 7.39 21.28
CA GLU A 115 19.02 6.91 20.93
C GLU A 115 19.57 7.66 19.71
N ILE A 116 18.70 7.95 18.74
CA ILE A 116 19.03 8.74 17.56
C ILE A 116 19.40 10.20 17.92
N ILE A 117 18.77 10.80 18.94
CA ILE A 117 19.08 12.17 19.42
C ILE A 117 20.36 12.20 20.28
N LYS A 118 20.51 11.24 21.19
CA LYS A 118 21.66 11.15 22.13
C LYS A 118 22.97 11.03 21.39
N THR A 119 22.98 10.22 20.35
CA THR A 119 24.09 10.19 19.42
C THR A 119 24.10 11.57 18.74
N LYS A 120 25.02 12.46 19.11
CA LYS A 120 25.30 13.67 18.32
C LYS A 120 26.10 13.21 17.12
N ILE A 121 25.71 13.63 15.92
CA ILE A 121 26.60 13.45 14.76
C ILE A 121 27.75 14.42 15.01
N PRO A 122 29.04 13.99 14.95
CA PRO A 122 30.12 14.96 14.97
C PRO A 122 29.84 15.95 13.84
N ARG A 123 29.66 17.23 14.20
CA ARG A 123 29.50 18.30 13.21
C ARG A 123 30.68 18.09 12.26
N ARG A 124 30.41 17.81 10.97
CA ARG A 124 31.47 17.87 9.97
C ARG A 124 32.08 19.26 10.14
N LEU A 125 33.32 19.32 10.61
CA LEU A 125 34.10 20.55 10.57
C LEU A 125 33.99 21.03 9.14
N ASN A 126 33.55 22.27 8.96
CA ASN A 126 33.54 22.93 7.67
C ASN A 126 34.94 22.78 7.07
N SER A 127 35.11 21.86 6.11
CA SER A 127 36.35 21.72 5.39
C SER A 127 36.45 22.90 4.45
N GLY A 128 37.19 23.91 4.90
CA GLY A 128 38.01 24.78 4.06
C GLY A 128 37.27 25.65 3.06
N LYS A 129 37.31 26.96 3.33
CA LYS A 129 37.57 27.93 2.27
C LYS A 129 38.72 27.42 1.39
N VAL A 130 38.47 27.29 0.09
CA VAL A 130 39.38 27.69 -0.99
C VAL A 130 38.50 28.32 -2.06
#